data_AF-A0A3M7M5K0-F1
#
_entry.id   AF-A0A3M7M5K0-F1
#
_cell.length_a   1.000
_cell.length_b   1.000
_cell.length_c   1.000
_cell.angle_alpha   90.00
_cell.angle_beta   90.00
_cell.angle_gamma   90.00
#
_symmetry.space_group_name_H-M   'P 1'
#
loop_
_entity.id
_entity.type
_entity.pdbx_description
1 polymer ?
#
loop_
_entity_poly.entity_id
_entity_poly.type
_entity_poly.pdbx_seq_one_letter_code
_entity_poly.pdbx_strand_id
1 'polypeptide(L)'
;MLGSMVVLKHFDKYPLITNKLYDYLLWRQVLMIIDRKEHLTEQGLRRIVAIKAAMNLGLSDKLKEAFLDIVPVKRRTRIIETSDGATSLGKDLLKVYKALLFLGAGAVIHAVADNQDFRRYGGLRPFLPLTYSVMLIASLSLVAFPFMTGFYSKDFILESAYGQYDFSGTVVYIIATIGAMFTTLYSVKVLYLTFLTNPNGPLINYKKAHEGNIFMSLPAG
;
A
#
# COMPACT_ATOMS: atom_id res chain seq x y z
N MET A 1 27.83 12.02 -12.20
CA MET A 1 28.42 10.72 -11.78
C MET A 1 28.64 10.60 -10.28
N LEU A 2 28.97 11.66 -9.52
CA LEU A 2 29.16 11.55 -8.05
C LEU A 2 27.88 11.23 -7.26
N GLY A 3 26.72 11.76 -7.65
CA GLY A 3 25.48 11.58 -6.88
C GLY A 3 24.98 10.13 -6.82
N SER A 4 25.04 9.39 -7.93
CA SER A 4 24.60 7.99 -7.98
C SER A 4 25.48 7.05 -7.15
N MET A 5 26.79 7.32 -7.06
CA MET A 5 27.71 6.53 -6.23
C MET A 5 27.46 6.72 -4.73
N VAL A 6 27.04 7.92 -4.29
CA VAL A 6 26.64 8.17 -2.89
C VAL A 6 25.41 7.36 -2.53
N VAL A 7 24.41 7.31 -3.41
CA VAL A 7 23.19 6.52 -3.23
C VAL A 7 23.50 5.02 -3.15
N LEU A 8 24.39 4.52 -4.02
CA LEU A 8 24.82 3.12 -3.97
C LEU A 8 25.49 2.75 -2.64
N LYS A 9 26.43 3.59 -2.15
CA LYS A 9 27.11 3.37 -0.87
C LYS A 9 26.12 3.32 0.31
N HIS A 10 25.08 4.14 0.28
CA HIS A 10 24.05 4.16 1.33
C HIS A 10 23.23 2.87 1.35
N PHE A 11 22.69 2.44 0.20
CA PHE A 11 21.86 1.23 0.13
C PHE A 11 22.65 -0.08 0.22
N ASP A 12 23.94 -0.07 -0.11
CA ASP A 12 24.82 -1.20 0.15
C ASP A 12 25.13 -1.34 1.66
N LYS A 13 25.18 -0.23 2.40
CA LYS A 13 25.32 -0.22 3.87
C LYS A 13 24.01 -0.55 4.59
N TYR A 14 22.87 -0.12 4.05
CA TYR A 14 21.53 -0.32 4.60
C TYR A 14 20.61 -0.96 3.56
N PRO A 15 20.65 -2.29 3.38
CA PRO A 15 19.90 -2.97 2.33
C PRO A 15 18.39 -2.90 2.55
N LEU A 16 17.65 -2.68 1.46
CA LEU A 16 16.20 -2.73 1.45
C LEU A 16 15.72 -4.18 1.70
N ILE A 17 14.76 -4.37 2.59
CA ILE A 17 14.23 -5.71 2.93
C ILE A 17 13.05 -6.10 1.99
N THR A 18 12.51 -5.14 1.25
CA THR A 18 11.29 -5.30 0.44
C THR A 18 11.57 -5.69 -1.01
N ASN A 19 10.51 -5.96 -1.79
CA ASN A 19 10.61 -6.21 -3.25
C ASN A 19 11.33 -5.10 -4.04
N LYS A 20 11.41 -3.88 -3.48
CA LYS A 20 12.17 -2.76 -4.04
C LYS A 20 13.68 -3.00 -4.05
N LEU A 21 14.19 -3.94 -3.24
CA LEU A 21 15.60 -4.35 -3.29
C LEU A 21 15.98 -4.88 -4.68
N TYR A 22 15.10 -5.65 -5.32
CA TYR A 22 15.38 -6.19 -6.65
C TYR A 22 15.44 -5.10 -7.70
N ASP A 23 14.54 -4.13 -7.62
CA ASP A 23 14.54 -2.96 -8.51
C ASP A 23 15.83 -2.15 -8.30
N TYR A 24 16.30 -2.03 -7.05
CA TYR A 24 17.59 -1.40 -6.73
C TYR A 24 18.79 -2.20 -7.28
N LEU A 25 18.82 -3.53 -7.16
CA LEU A 25 19.90 -4.36 -7.70
C LEU A 25 19.99 -4.29 -9.23
N LEU A 26 18.84 -4.30 -9.90
CA LEU A 26 18.74 -4.12 -11.35
C LEU A 26 19.21 -2.72 -11.75
N TRP A 27 18.77 -1.69 -11.03
CA TRP A 27 19.22 -0.31 -11.25
C TRP A 27 20.73 -0.14 -11.02
N ARG A 28 21.29 -0.80 -10.00
CA ARG A 28 22.73 -0.83 -9.75
C ARG A 28 23.49 -1.43 -10.93
N GLN A 29 22.99 -2.50 -11.55
CA GLN A 29 23.61 -3.07 -12.77
C GLN A 29 23.63 -2.07 -13.92
N VAL A 30 22.52 -1.34 -14.13
CA VAL A 30 22.46 -0.26 -15.14
C VAL A 30 23.50 0.82 -14.85
N LEU A 31 23.64 1.24 -13.59
CA LEU A 31 24.66 2.23 -13.21
C LEU A 31 26.08 1.75 -13.47
N MET A 32 26.39 0.46 -13.24
CA MET A 32 27.70 -0.10 -13.58
C MET A 32 27.97 -0.08 -15.09
N ILE A 33 26.97 -0.37 -15.91
CA ILE A 33 27.09 -0.29 -17.39
C ILE A 33 27.34 1.15 -17.83
N ILE A 34 26.72 2.12 -17.17
CA ILE A 34 26.92 3.55 -17.46
C ILE A 34 28.33 4.00 -17.05
N ASP A 35 28.78 3.61 -15.86
CA ASP A 35 30.11 3.95 -15.30
C ASP A 35 31.24 3.39 -16.17
N ARG A 36 31.08 2.16 -16.67
CA ARG A 36 32.03 1.52 -17.60
C ARG A 36 31.94 2.03 -19.04
N LYS A 37 31.06 2.99 -19.33
CA LYS A 37 30.74 3.49 -20.68
C LYS A 37 30.25 2.42 -21.69
N GLU A 38 29.91 1.22 -21.21
CA GLU A 38 29.40 0.11 -22.03
C GLU A 38 28.04 0.45 -22.66
N HIS A 39 27.28 1.39 -22.10
CA HIS A 39 26.02 1.89 -22.66
C HIS A 39 26.14 2.50 -24.07
N LEU A 40 27.35 2.87 -24.50
CA LEU A 40 27.62 3.39 -25.85
C LEU A 40 27.70 2.26 -26.90
N THR A 41 27.78 1.01 -26.46
CA THR A 41 27.77 -0.17 -27.34
C THR A 41 26.36 -0.70 -27.52
N GLU A 42 26.07 -1.27 -28.69
CA GLU A 42 24.75 -1.88 -28.96
C GLU A 42 24.41 -3.00 -27.97
N GLN A 43 25.42 -3.80 -27.58
CA GLN A 43 25.28 -4.85 -26.58
C GLN A 43 24.92 -4.30 -25.19
N GLY A 44 25.55 -3.19 -24.78
CA GLY A 44 25.26 -2.52 -23.51
C GLY A 44 23.86 -1.90 -23.49
N LEU A 45 23.43 -1.28 -24.59
CA LEU A 45 22.08 -0.73 -24.73
C LEU A 45 21.02 -1.84 -24.63
N ARG A 46 21.18 -2.95 -25.36
CA ARG A 46 20.28 -4.11 -25.30
C ARG A 46 20.19 -4.66 -23.87
N ARG A 47 21.29 -4.68 -23.12
CA ARG A 47 21.32 -5.13 -21.72
C ARG A 47 20.56 -4.20 -20.77
N ILE A 48 20.66 -2.87 -20.97
CA ILE A 48 19.88 -1.90 -20.20
C ILE A 48 18.38 -2.07 -20.47
N VAL A 49 18.00 -2.26 -21.73
CA VAL A 49 16.59 -2.49 -22.11
C VAL A 49 16.08 -3.82 -21.55
N ALA A 50 16.89 -4.89 -21.58
CA ALA A 50 16.56 -6.17 -20.95
C ALA A 50 16.38 -6.08 -19.42
N ILE A 51 17.16 -5.23 -18.75
CA ILE A 51 17.00 -4.95 -17.32
C ILE A 51 15.70 -4.17 -17.08
N LYS A 52 15.43 -3.14 -17.88
CA LYS A 52 14.20 -2.35 -17.78
C LYS A 52 12.94 -3.20 -18.00
N ALA A 53 13.02 -4.18 -18.90
CA ALA A 53 11.96 -5.16 -19.14
C ALA A 53 11.60 -5.97 -17.89
N ALA A 54 12.56 -6.22 -17.00
CA ALA A 54 12.37 -6.99 -15.77
C ALA A 54 11.87 -6.16 -14.58
N MET A 55 11.78 -4.83 -14.71
CA MET A 55 11.30 -3.93 -13.65
C MET A 55 9.77 -3.83 -13.66
N ASN A 56 9.17 -3.39 -12.54
CA ASN A 56 7.70 -3.37 -12.36
C ASN A 56 6.93 -2.55 -13.41
N LEU A 57 7.55 -1.51 -13.99
CA LEU A 57 6.93 -0.68 -15.04
C LEU A 57 7.06 -1.27 -16.45
N GLY A 58 7.89 -2.31 -16.64
CA GLY A 58 8.12 -2.95 -17.94
C GLY A 58 8.66 -2.00 -19.03
N LEU A 59 8.49 -2.41 -20.29
CA LEU A 59 8.80 -1.57 -21.46
C LEU A 59 7.57 -0.77 -21.91
N SER A 60 7.83 0.46 -22.37
CA SER A 60 6.87 1.25 -23.15
C SER A 60 6.71 0.64 -24.55
N ASP A 61 5.55 0.83 -25.17
CA ASP A 61 5.20 0.20 -26.45
C ASP A 61 6.17 0.57 -27.58
N LYS A 62 6.65 1.82 -27.63
CA LYS A 62 7.71 2.27 -28.55
C LYS A 62 9.02 1.48 -28.41
N LEU A 63 9.35 1.04 -27.19
CA LEU A 63 10.57 0.27 -26.91
C LEU A 63 10.38 -1.22 -27.21
N LYS A 64 9.15 -1.74 -27.12
CA LYS A 64 8.84 -3.12 -27.51
C LYS A 64 8.94 -3.28 -29.03
N GLU A 65 8.47 -2.29 -29.79
CA GLU A 65 8.58 -2.26 -31.25
C GLU A 65 10.03 -2.13 -31.72
N ALA A 66 10.83 -1.30 -31.05
CA ALA A 66 12.23 -1.08 -31.42
C ALA A 66 13.16 -2.25 -31.08
N PHE A 67 12.76 -3.13 -30.16
CA PHE A 67 13.58 -4.23 -29.67
C PHE A 67 12.77 -5.52 -29.45
N LEU A 68 12.31 -6.11 -30.55
CA LEU A 68 11.45 -7.29 -30.59
C LEU A 68 12.07 -8.56 -29.96
N ASP A 69 13.40 -8.69 -30.00
CA ASP A 69 14.13 -9.92 -29.59
C ASP A 69 14.68 -9.89 -28.16
N ILE A 70 14.26 -8.94 -27.32
CA ILE A 70 14.83 -8.80 -25.98
C ILE A 70 14.19 -9.77 -24.99
N VAL A 71 15.02 -10.71 -24.51
CA VAL A 71 14.67 -11.57 -23.38
C VAL A 71 14.87 -10.79 -22.07
N PRO A 72 13.82 -10.60 -21.25
CA PRO A 72 13.94 -9.89 -19.99
C PRO A 72 14.87 -10.63 -19.02
N VAL A 73 15.68 -9.88 -18.28
CA VAL A 73 16.58 -10.47 -17.27
C VAL A 73 15.75 -11.17 -16.20
N LYS A 74 16.04 -12.45 -15.93
CA LYS A 74 15.33 -13.22 -14.89
C LYS A 74 15.51 -12.55 -13.52
N ARG A 75 14.40 -12.06 -12.96
CA ARG A 75 14.38 -11.50 -11.60
C ARG A 75 14.68 -12.64 -10.63
N ARG A 76 15.81 -12.57 -9.92
CA ARG A 76 16.12 -13.50 -8.84
C ARG A 76 15.28 -13.11 -7.64
N THR A 77 14.02 -13.51 -7.59
CA THR A 77 13.25 -13.51 -6.35
C THR A 77 13.98 -14.41 -5.37
N ARG A 78 14.42 -13.90 -4.22
CA ARG A 78 14.47 -14.78 -3.06
C ARG A 78 13.04 -15.27 -2.92
N ILE A 79 12.85 -16.57 -3.11
CA ILE A 79 11.94 -17.28 -2.22
C ILE A 79 12.61 -17.05 -0.86
N ILE A 80 12.31 -15.93 -0.22
CA ILE A 80 12.28 -15.97 1.23
C ILE A 80 11.12 -16.94 1.40
N GLU A 81 11.43 -18.22 1.58
CA GLU A 81 10.60 -19.03 2.43
C GLU A 81 10.65 -18.28 3.75
N THR A 82 9.83 -17.23 3.84
CA THR A 82 9.38 -16.75 5.12
C THR A 82 8.60 -17.98 5.53
N SER A 83 9.15 -18.73 6.48
CA SER A 83 8.49 -19.87 7.12
C SER A 83 7.06 -19.55 7.55
N ASP A 84 6.69 -18.27 7.53
CA ASP A 84 5.45 -17.75 8.06
C ASP A 84 4.64 -17.11 6.91
N GLY A 85 3.94 -17.94 6.14
CA GLY A 85 2.94 -17.51 5.14
C GLY A 85 1.86 -16.57 5.71
N ALA A 86 1.73 -16.49 7.04
CA ALA A 86 0.91 -15.52 7.75
C ALA A 86 1.36 -14.06 7.51
N THR A 87 2.67 -13.80 7.37
CA THR A 87 3.21 -12.43 7.26
C THR A 87 3.02 -11.83 5.87
N SER A 88 3.00 -12.65 4.81
CA SER A 88 2.65 -12.21 3.44
C SER A 88 1.15 -12.02 3.30
N LEU A 89 0.35 -12.97 3.79
CA LEU A 89 -1.11 -12.91 3.75
C LEU A 89 -1.62 -11.65 4.48
N GLY A 90 -1.07 -11.34 5.65
CA GLY A 90 -1.41 -10.14 6.40
C GLY A 90 -1.12 -8.83 5.67
N LYS A 91 0.01 -8.76 4.95
CA LYS A 91 0.37 -7.59 4.11
C LYS A 91 -0.57 -7.43 2.93
N ASP A 92 -1.01 -8.53 2.32
CA ASP A 92 -1.91 -8.47 1.17
C ASP A 92 -3.34 -8.10 1.57
N LEU A 93 -3.83 -8.66 2.67
CA LEU A 93 -5.11 -8.30 3.25
C LEU A 93 -5.16 -6.82 3.70
N LEU A 94 -4.08 -6.31 4.29
CA LEU A 94 -3.98 -4.89 4.64
C LEU A 94 -4.17 -3.96 3.43
N LYS A 95 -3.64 -4.34 2.25
CA LYS A 95 -3.84 -3.57 1.02
C LYS A 95 -5.31 -3.54 0.62
N VAL A 96 -6.00 -4.67 0.75
CA VAL A 96 -7.43 -4.80 0.43
C VAL A 96 -8.28 -3.91 1.35
N TYR A 97 -8.08 -3.97 2.67
CA TYR A 97 -8.85 -3.14 3.61
C TYR A 97 -8.59 -1.66 3.43
N LYS A 98 -7.34 -1.28 3.16
CA LYS A 98 -6.99 0.11 2.86
C LYS A 98 -7.66 0.58 1.57
N ALA A 99 -7.68 -0.26 0.52
CA ALA A 99 -8.38 0.06 -0.72
C ALA A 99 -9.88 0.24 -0.51
N LEU A 100 -10.52 -0.63 0.28
CA LEU A 100 -11.95 -0.52 0.63
C LEU A 100 -12.26 0.78 1.39
N LEU A 101 -11.38 1.21 2.32
CA LEU A 101 -11.54 2.48 3.02
C LEU A 101 -11.42 3.69 2.10
N PHE A 102 -10.48 3.68 1.15
CA PHE A 102 -10.35 4.76 0.17
C PHE A 102 -11.53 4.82 -0.79
N LEU A 103 -12.03 3.67 -1.24
CA LEU A 103 -13.21 3.59 -2.09
C LEU A 103 -14.46 4.08 -1.36
N GLY A 104 -14.67 3.65 -0.11
CA GLY A 104 -15.79 4.12 0.71
C GLY A 104 -15.70 5.63 1.01
N ALA A 105 -14.51 6.15 1.32
CA ALA A 105 -14.30 7.58 1.48
C ALA A 105 -14.60 8.37 0.19
N GLY A 106 -14.22 7.84 -0.98
CA GLY A 106 -14.55 8.43 -2.28
C GLY A 106 -16.06 8.49 -2.53
N ALA A 107 -16.79 7.42 -2.19
CA ALA A 107 -18.25 7.39 -2.27
C ALA A 107 -18.90 8.44 -1.36
N VAL A 108 -18.41 8.60 -0.12
CA VAL A 108 -18.88 9.65 0.81
C VAL A 108 -18.61 11.05 0.26
N ILE A 109 -17.41 11.31 -0.24
CA ILE A 109 -17.04 12.63 -0.79
C ILE A 109 -17.95 12.99 -1.97
N HIS A 110 -18.20 12.03 -2.87
CA HIS A 110 -19.10 12.24 -4.00
C HIS A 110 -20.55 12.52 -3.56
N ALA A 111 -21.04 11.78 -2.56
CA ALA A 111 -22.39 11.95 -2.02
C ALA A 111 -22.60 13.31 -1.30
N VAL A 112 -21.55 13.91 -0.75
CA VAL A 112 -21.60 15.20 -0.03
C VAL A 112 -21.10 16.36 -0.90
N ALA A 113 -21.23 16.25 -2.23
CA ALA A 113 -20.87 17.29 -3.21
C ALA A 113 -19.40 17.74 -3.11
N ASP A 114 -18.49 16.77 -3.08
CA ASP A 114 -17.03 16.95 -3.03
C ASP A 114 -16.52 17.71 -1.80
N ASN A 115 -17.35 17.85 -0.77
CA ASN A 115 -16.93 18.43 0.50
C ASN A 115 -16.09 17.39 1.26
N GLN A 116 -14.86 17.74 1.63
CA GLN A 116 -13.93 16.89 2.37
C GLN A 116 -13.82 17.25 3.87
N ASP A 117 -14.57 18.25 4.34
CA ASP A 117 -14.54 18.66 5.75
C ASP A 117 -15.45 17.76 6.61
N PHE A 118 -14.83 16.90 7.43
CA PHE A 118 -15.51 16.03 8.39
C PHE A 118 -16.45 16.75 9.35
N ARG A 119 -16.24 18.05 9.61
CA ARG A 119 -17.11 18.85 10.50
C ARG A 119 -18.50 19.10 9.90
N ARG A 120 -18.61 18.99 8.58
CA ARG A 120 -19.85 19.18 7.81
C ARG A 120 -20.52 17.87 7.43
N TYR A 121 -20.02 16.75 7.93
CA TYR A 121 -20.66 15.43 7.79
C TYR A 121 -21.63 15.17 8.95
N GLY A 122 -22.00 13.91 9.13
CA GLY A 122 -22.94 13.46 10.14
C GLY A 122 -24.26 13.02 9.54
N GLY A 123 -24.87 11.99 10.14
CA GLY A 123 -26.19 11.49 9.78
C GLY A 123 -26.29 10.88 8.39
N LEU A 124 -25.17 10.41 7.81
CA LEU A 124 -25.13 9.83 6.47
C LEU A 124 -25.56 8.36 6.42
N ARG A 125 -25.68 7.68 7.57
CA ARG A 125 -26.07 6.25 7.67
C ARG A 125 -27.36 5.89 6.90
N PRO A 126 -28.47 6.64 6.97
CA PRO A 126 -29.68 6.31 6.20
C PRO A 126 -29.55 6.56 4.69
N PHE A 127 -28.65 7.44 4.26
CA PHE A 127 -28.43 7.76 2.85
C PHE A 127 -27.42 6.82 2.19
N LEU A 128 -26.45 6.34 2.96
CA LEU A 128 -25.32 5.53 2.50
C LEU A 128 -25.13 4.23 3.33
N PRO A 129 -26.15 3.34 3.41
CA PRO A 129 -26.09 2.14 4.26
C PRO A 129 -25.04 1.11 3.81
N LEU A 130 -24.80 0.98 2.50
CA LEU A 130 -23.82 0.06 1.93
C LEU A 130 -22.41 0.60 2.17
N THR A 131 -22.18 1.87 1.84
CA THR A 131 -20.87 2.51 2.06
C THR A 131 -20.50 2.49 3.55
N TYR A 132 -21.46 2.74 4.45
CA TYR A 132 -21.27 2.59 5.89
C TYR A 132 -20.82 1.18 6.30
N SER A 133 -21.51 0.14 5.81
CA SER A 133 -21.21 -1.26 6.14
C SER A 133 -19.82 -1.67 5.65
N VAL A 134 -19.45 -1.30 4.42
CA VAL A 134 -18.12 -1.56 3.84
C VAL A 134 -17.03 -0.85 4.66
N MET A 135 -17.20 0.44 4.95
CA MET A 135 -16.23 1.20 5.76
C MET A 135 -16.11 0.66 7.18
N LEU A 136 -17.20 0.19 7.78
CA LEU A 136 -17.21 -0.42 9.11
C LEU A 136 -16.40 -1.73 9.12
N ILE A 137 -16.68 -2.65 8.19
CA ILE A 137 -15.96 -3.93 8.09
C ILE A 137 -14.47 -3.70 7.82
N ALA A 138 -14.14 -2.78 6.91
CA ALA A 138 -12.76 -2.46 6.59
C ALA A 138 -12.03 -1.81 7.78
N SER A 139 -12.71 -0.96 8.56
CA SER A 139 -12.15 -0.34 9.78
C SER A 139 -11.92 -1.36 10.89
N LEU A 140 -12.88 -2.26 11.13
CA LEU A 140 -12.74 -3.33 12.14
C LEU A 140 -11.57 -4.26 11.81
N SER A 141 -11.40 -4.58 10.53
CA SER A 141 -10.26 -5.37 10.10
C SER A 141 -8.93 -4.63 10.26
N LEU A 142 -8.86 -3.34 9.92
CA LEU A 142 -7.65 -2.53 10.08
C LEU A 142 -7.21 -2.40 11.54
N VAL A 143 -8.18 -2.29 12.45
CA VAL A 143 -7.98 -2.16 13.90
C VAL A 143 -7.62 -3.49 14.57
N ALA A 144 -7.60 -4.60 13.83
CA ALA A 144 -7.37 -5.94 14.38
C ALA A 144 -8.42 -6.33 15.43
N PHE A 145 -9.70 -6.08 15.14
CA PHE A 145 -10.77 -6.61 15.99
C PHE A 145 -10.69 -8.15 16.05
N PRO A 146 -10.95 -8.80 17.21
CA PRO A 146 -10.88 -10.24 17.33
C PRO A 146 -11.72 -10.94 16.26
N PHE A 147 -11.24 -12.07 15.75
CA PHE A 147 -11.80 -12.86 14.63
C PHE A 147 -11.66 -12.23 13.23
N MET A 148 -11.17 -11.00 13.10
CA MET A 148 -10.84 -10.41 11.79
C MET A 148 -9.43 -10.80 11.35
N THR A 149 -9.21 -10.88 10.04
CA THR A 149 -7.90 -11.29 9.50
C THR A 149 -6.74 -10.35 9.91
N GLY A 150 -7.04 -9.07 10.14
CA GLY A 150 -6.08 -8.10 10.64
C GLY A 150 -5.57 -8.40 12.05
N PHE A 151 -6.34 -9.11 12.87
CA PHE A 151 -5.91 -9.58 14.19
C PHE A 151 -4.76 -10.55 14.07
N TYR A 152 -4.91 -11.62 13.30
CA TYR A 152 -3.87 -12.63 13.10
C TYR A 152 -2.55 -12.05 12.59
N SER A 153 -2.60 -11.05 11.69
CA SER A 153 -1.37 -10.42 11.19
C SER A 153 -0.68 -9.52 12.22
N LYS A 154 -1.44 -8.73 13.00
CA LYS A 154 -0.84 -7.82 13.99
C LYS A 154 -0.38 -8.56 15.23
N ASP A 155 -1.15 -9.56 15.67
CA ASP A 155 -0.83 -10.39 16.82
C ASP A 155 0.46 -11.17 16.59
N PHE A 156 0.61 -11.81 15.42
CA PHE A 156 1.84 -12.52 15.04
C PHE A 156 3.08 -11.61 15.02
N ILE A 157 2.94 -10.36 14.54
CA ILE A 157 4.04 -9.37 14.52
C ILE A 157 4.42 -8.95 15.94
N LEU A 158 3.43 -8.71 16.81
CA LEU A 158 3.66 -8.31 18.20
C LEU A 158 4.27 -9.47 19.01
N GLU A 159 3.79 -10.69 18.81
CA GLU A 159 4.34 -11.91 19.41
C GLU A 159 5.77 -12.16 18.96
N SER A 160 6.06 -12.03 17.66
CA SER A 160 7.41 -12.15 17.12
C SER A 160 8.37 -11.09 17.68
N ALA A 161 7.90 -9.87 17.91
CA ALA A 161 8.71 -8.81 18.52
C ALA A 161 8.97 -9.06 20.01
N TYR A 162 8.00 -9.63 20.73
CA TYR A 162 8.13 -9.98 22.14
C TYR A 162 9.01 -11.23 22.35
N GLY A 163 8.90 -12.23 21.46
CA GLY A 163 9.65 -13.48 21.50
C GLY A 163 11.14 -13.37 21.21
N GLN A 164 11.63 -12.20 20.78
CA GLN A 164 13.07 -11.98 20.57
C GLN A 164 13.87 -11.81 21.87
N TYR A 165 13.23 -11.74 23.05
CA TYR A 165 13.85 -11.63 24.40
C TYR A 165 14.98 -10.57 24.54
N ASP A 166 15.13 -9.68 23.57
CA ASP A 166 16.07 -8.58 23.57
C ASP A 166 15.39 -7.30 24.07
N PHE A 167 16.16 -6.43 24.73
CA PHE A 167 15.68 -5.10 25.16
C PHE A 167 15.11 -4.29 23.99
N SER A 168 15.69 -4.47 22.79
CA SER A 168 15.19 -3.85 21.56
C SER A 168 13.80 -4.36 21.15
N GLY A 169 13.49 -5.65 21.38
CA GLY A 169 12.21 -6.26 21.03
C GLY A 169 11.06 -5.73 21.88
N THR A 170 11.28 -5.61 23.20
CA THR A 170 10.28 -5.05 24.13
C THR A 170 9.94 -3.59 23.81
N VAL A 171 10.94 -2.77 23.45
CA VAL A 171 10.70 -1.38 23.04
C VAL A 171 9.85 -1.31 21.77
N VAL A 172 10.14 -2.16 20.78
CA VAL A 172 9.34 -2.25 19.53
C VAL A 172 7.90 -2.66 19.84
N TYR A 173 7.69 -3.62 20.74
CA TYR A 173 6.35 -4.05 21.18
C TYR A 173 5.54 -2.90 21.81
N ILE A 174 6.13 -2.14 22.72
CA ILE A 174 5.46 -0.99 23.37
C ILE A 174 5.06 0.07 22.35
N ILE A 175 5.99 0.45 21.46
CA ILE A 175 5.75 1.46 20.42
C ILE A 175 4.66 0.98 19.45
N ALA A 176 4.71 -0.29 19.03
CA ALA A 176 3.73 -0.88 18.13
C ALA A 176 2.32 -0.91 18.76
N THR A 177 2.24 -1.20 20.06
CA THR A 177 0.97 -1.23 20.83
C THR A 177 0.36 0.17 20.92
N ILE A 178 1.16 1.19 21.26
CA ILE A 178 0.72 2.59 21.28
C ILE A 178 0.24 3.03 19.89
N GLY A 179 0.98 2.66 18.83
CA GLY A 179 0.58 2.91 17.44
C GLY A 179 -0.76 2.26 17.07
N ALA A 180 -1.01 1.04 17.54
CA ALA A 180 -2.29 0.35 17.34
C ALA A 180 -3.45 1.06 18.06
N MET A 181 -3.23 1.57 19.27
CA MET A 181 -4.23 2.36 20.01
C MET A 181 -4.61 3.65 19.24
N PHE A 182 -3.63 4.41 18.74
CA PHE A 182 -3.92 5.60 17.93
C PHE A 182 -4.67 5.29 16.64
N THR A 183 -4.33 4.17 15.99
CA THR A 183 -5.02 3.70 14.77
C THR A 183 -6.49 3.40 15.06
N THR A 184 -6.78 2.82 16.22
CA THR A 184 -8.13 2.53 16.69
C THR A 184 -8.93 3.81 16.91
N LEU A 185 -8.38 4.75 17.67
CA LEU A 185 -9.02 6.04 17.97
C LEU A 185 -9.33 6.83 16.69
N TYR A 186 -8.39 6.87 15.76
CA TYR A 186 -8.60 7.53 14.47
C TYR A 186 -9.71 6.86 13.65
N SER A 187 -9.71 5.53 13.54
CA SER A 187 -10.71 4.78 12.78
C SER A 187 -12.13 4.99 13.33
N VAL A 188 -12.28 4.96 14.66
CA VAL A 188 -13.57 5.24 15.32
C VAL A 188 -14.00 6.68 15.10
N LYS A 189 -13.08 7.65 15.21
CA LYS A 189 -13.37 9.08 14.96
C LYS A 189 -13.92 9.32 13.55
N VAL A 190 -13.32 8.69 12.53
CA VAL A 190 -13.77 8.82 11.13
C VAL A 190 -15.20 8.27 10.96
N LEU A 191 -15.47 7.06 11.44
CA LEU A 191 -16.81 6.46 11.34
C LEU A 191 -17.86 7.28 12.12
N TYR A 192 -17.50 7.75 13.31
CA TYR A 192 -18.39 8.52 14.16
C TYR A 192 -18.77 9.87 13.53
N LEU A 193 -17.79 10.67 13.12
CA LEU A 193 -18.03 11.98 12.51
C LEU A 193 -18.77 11.87 11.17
N THR A 194 -18.53 10.82 10.41
CA THR A 194 -19.13 10.67 9.07
C THR A 194 -20.59 10.19 9.15
N PHE A 195 -20.87 9.17 9.95
CA PHE A 195 -22.16 8.45 9.89
C PHE A 195 -23.05 8.59 11.12
N LEU A 196 -22.47 8.71 12.32
CA LEU A 196 -23.19 8.57 13.59
C LEU A 196 -23.55 9.90 14.26
N THR A 197 -22.78 10.96 14.02
CA THR A 197 -23.10 12.30 14.53
C THR A 197 -24.35 12.87 13.89
N ASN A 198 -24.94 13.90 14.51
CA ASN A 198 -26.05 14.62 13.91
C ASN A 198 -25.62 15.32 12.59
N PRO A 199 -26.54 15.45 11.62
CA PRO A 199 -26.27 16.15 10.37
C PRO A 199 -25.80 17.59 10.60
N ASN A 200 -24.55 17.90 10.24
CA ASN A 200 -23.98 19.26 10.37
C ASN A 200 -23.75 19.95 9.01
N GLY A 201 -24.12 19.30 7.90
CA GLY A 201 -23.99 19.84 6.54
C GLY A 201 -25.20 20.63 6.04
N PRO A 202 -25.10 21.32 4.89
CA PRO A 202 -26.23 21.99 4.27
C PRO A 202 -27.26 20.99 3.73
N LEU A 203 -28.55 21.31 3.86
CA LEU A 203 -29.67 20.43 3.48
C LEU A 203 -29.61 19.97 2.00
N ILE A 204 -29.05 20.80 1.12
CA ILE A 204 -28.90 20.49 -0.32
C ILE A 204 -28.03 19.25 -0.53
N ASN A 205 -27.00 19.07 0.30
CA ASN A 205 -26.11 17.91 0.19
C ASN A 205 -26.84 16.63 0.61
N TYR A 206 -27.62 16.68 1.69
CA TYR A 206 -28.41 15.53 2.13
C TYR A 206 -29.52 15.14 1.14
N LYS A 207 -30.15 16.11 0.47
CA LYS A 207 -31.17 15.82 -0.55
C LYS A 207 -30.60 15.16 -1.81
N LYS A 208 -29.35 15.45 -2.13
CA LYS A 208 -28.64 14.87 -3.29
C LYS A 208 -27.82 13.63 -2.93
N ALA A 209 -27.64 13.36 -1.64
CA ALA A 209 -26.88 12.21 -1.16
C ALA A 209 -27.60 10.92 -1.55
N HIS A 210 -26.91 10.11 -2.35
CA HIS A 210 -27.32 8.78 -2.76
C HIS A 210 -26.08 7.90 -2.84
N GLU A 211 -26.28 6.58 -2.75
CA GLU A 211 -25.20 5.62 -2.95
C GLU A 211 -24.59 5.74 -4.35
N GLY A 212 -23.29 5.46 -4.43
CA GLY A 212 -22.58 5.41 -5.71
C GLY A 212 -23.17 4.35 -6.65
N ASN A 213 -22.99 4.56 -7.95
CA ASN A 213 -23.43 3.62 -8.97
C ASN A 213 -22.77 2.23 -8.78
N ILE A 214 -23.36 1.16 -9.30
CA ILE A 214 -22.93 -0.22 -8.98
C ILE A 214 -21.46 -0.50 -9.38
N PHE A 215 -20.96 0.21 -10.40
CA PHE A 215 -19.57 0.20 -10.85
C PHE A 215 -18.57 0.84 -9.85
N MET A 216 -19.03 1.67 -8.92
CA MET A 216 -18.22 2.11 -7.77
C MET A 216 -18.29 1.11 -6.61
N SER A 217 -19.37 0.35 -6.47
CA SER A 217 -19.56 -0.61 -5.37
C SER A 217 -18.84 -1.95 -5.57
N LEU A 218 -18.56 -2.32 -6.82
CA LEU A 218 -17.82 -3.52 -7.20
C LEU A 218 -16.54 -3.11 -7.95
N PRO A 219 -15.34 -3.38 -7.42
CA PRO A 219 -14.14 -3.25 -8.24
C PRO A 219 -14.25 -4.29 -9.36
N ALA A 220 -14.40 -3.83 -10.60
CA ALA A 220 -14.38 -4.69 -11.77
C ALA A 220 -13.06 -5.50 -11.76
N GLY A 221 -13.21 -6.82 -11.83
CA GLY A 221 -12.11 -7.78 -11.76
C GLY A 221 -11.12 -7.69 -12.90
#